data_AF-A0A2T2TG77-F1
#
_entry.id   AF-A0A2T2TG77-F1
#
_cell.length_a   1.000
_cell.length_b   1.000
_cell.length_c   1.000
_cell.angle_alpha   90.00
_cell.angle_beta   90.00
_cell.angle_gamma   90.00
#
_symmetry.space_group_name_H-M   'P 1'
#
loop_
_entity.id
_entity.type
_entity.pdbx_description
1 polymer ?
#
loop_
_entity_poly.entity_id
_entity_poly.type
_entity_poly.pdbx_seq_one_letter_code
_entity_poly.pdbx_strand_id
1 'polypeptide(L)' 'VEELAPDVYEVEFSDDDGRPYAMLPVEAGKLMKLRHAPVAAR' A
#
# COMPACT_ATOMS: atom_id res chain seq x y z
N VAL A 1 0.36 6.51 -3.70
CA VAL A 1 1.34 5.45 -3.96
C VAL A 1 2.45 6.09 -4.77
N GLU A 2 3.68 5.98 -4.27
CA GLU A 2 4.88 6.46 -4.96
C GLU A 2 5.65 5.26 -5.50
N GLU A 3 6.14 5.36 -6.74
CA GLU A 3 6.90 4.31 -7.44
C GLU A 3 8.39 4.67 -7.45
N LEU A 4 9.20 3.79 -6.88
CA LEU A 4 10.65 3.98 -6.73
C LEU A 4 11.46 3.37 -7.90
N ALA A 5 10.89 2.34 -8.53
CA ALA A 5 11.38 1.65 -9.72
C ALA A 5 10.20 0.92 -10.38
N PRO A 6 10.31 0.44 -11.63
CA PRO A 6 9.22 -0.30 -12.28
C PRO A 6 8.66 -1.41 -11.39
N ASP A 7 7.37 -1.32 -11.05
CA ASP A 7 6.64 -2.24 -10.17
C ASP A 7 7.19 -2.34 -8.73
N VAL A 8 7.89 -1.31 -8.24
CA VAL A 8 8.38 -1.22 -6.85
C VAL A 8 7.85 0.05 -6.19
N TYR A 9 7.18 -0.10 -5.06
CA TYR A 9 6.52 1.00 -4.37
C TYR A 9 7.09 1.21 -2.98
N GLU A 10 7.08 2.46 -2.52
CA GLU A 10 7.29 2.76 -1.11
C GLU A 10 6.04 2.41 -0.30
N VAL A 11 6.21 1.59 0.75
CA VAL A 11 5.11 1.10 1.58
C VAL A 11 5.38 1.41 3.05
N GLU A 12 4.39 2.06 3.68
CA GLU A 12 4.29 2.26 5.12
C GLU A 12 3.64 1.03 5.78
N PHE A 13 4.28 0.53 6.85
CA PHE A 13 3.74 -0.49 7.71
C PHE A 13 3.36 0.12 9.05
N SER A 14 2.10 -0.07 9.44
CA SER A 14 1.54 0.48 10.67
C SER A 14 1.08 -0.63 11.60
N ASP A 15 1.18 -0.37 12.91
CA ASP A 15 0.68 -1.27 13.95
C ASP A 15 -0.86 -1.22 14.05
N ASP A 16 -1.42 -1.98 15.00
CA ASP A 16 -2.87 -2.05 15.22
C ASP A 16 -3.48 -0.71 15.69
N ASP A 17 -2.67 0.21 16.20
CA ASP A 17 -3.08 1.58 16.57
C ASP A 17 -2.88 2.57 15.41
N GLY A 18 -2.48 2.09 14.22
CA GLY A 18 -2.23 2.90 13.03
C GLY A 18 -0.93 3.68 13.08
N ARG A 19 0.00 3.35 13.98
CA ARG A 19 1.30 4.04 14.09
C ARG A 19 2.31 3.41 13.13
N PRO A 20 3.01 4.21 12.31
CA PRO A 20 4.01 3.68 11.40
C PRO A 20 5.21 3.15 12.20
N TYR A 21 5.68 1.95 11.86
CA TYR A 21 6.87 1.34 12.46
C TYR A 21 7.94 0.96 11.43
N ALA A 22 7.62 0.93 10.14
CA ALA A 22 8.59 0.69 9.08
C ALA A 22 8.17 1.34 7.74
N MET A 23 9.18 1.67 6.94
CA MET A 23 9.06 2.16 5.56
C MET A 23 9.98 1.32 4.69
N LEU A 24 9.45 0.61 3.69
CA LEU A 24 10.24 -0.29 2.85
C LEU A 24 9.79 -0.24 1.38
N PRO A 25 10.74 -0.37 0.43
CA PRO A 25 10.40 -0.63 -0.97
C PRO A 25 9.88 -2.07 -1.12
N VAL A 26 8.71 -2.24 -1.75
CA VAL A 26 8.07 -3.54 -1.97
C VAL A 26 7.70 -3.71 -3.43
N GLU A 27 8.11 -4.84 -4.02
CA GLU A 27 7.70 -5.26 -5.36
C GLU A 27 6.19 -5.56 -5.43
N ALA A 28 5.54 -5.15 -6.51
CA ALA A 28 4.10 -5.30 -6.74
C ALA A 28 3.63 -6.76 -6.57
N GLY A 29 4.45 -7.74 -6.97
CA GLY A 29 4.14 -9.17 -6.83
C GLY A 29 4.01 -9.67 -5.40
N LYS A 30 4.47 -8.90 -4.41
CA LYS A 30 4.34 -9.18 -2.97
C LYS A 30 3.14 -8.49 -2.33
N LEU A 31 2.41 -7.66 -3.09
CA LEU A 31 1.24 -6.93 -2.61
C LEU A 31 -0.06 -7.60 -3.08
N MET A 32 -1.06 -7.63 -2.21
CA MET A 32 -2.40 -8.07 -2.60
C MET A 32 -3.19 -6.89 -3.17
N LYS A 33 -3.68 -7.04 -4.41
CA LYS A 33 -4.50 -6.02 -5.04
C LYS A 33 -5.89 -5.97 -4.40
N LEU A 34 -6.15 -4.93 -3.61
CA LEU A 34 -7.48 -4.67 -3.08
C LEU A 34 -8.39 -4.16 -4.22
N ARG A 35 -9.42 -4.94 -4.55
CA ARG A 35 -10.45 -4.51 -5.51
C ARG A 35 -11.47 -3.67 -4.77
N HIS A 36 -11.26 -2.35 -4.75
CA HIS A 36 -12.26 -1.43 -4.23
C HIS A 36 -13.30 -1.09 -5.31
N ALA A 37 -14.57 -1.39 -5.04
CA ALA A 37 -15.70 -0.87 -5.81
C ALA A 37 -16.36 0.22 -4.96
N PRO A 38 -16.20 1.52 -5.31
CA PRO A 38 -16.83 2.58 -4.54
C PRO A 38 -18.35 2.40 -4.64
N VAL A 39 -19.00 2.26 -3.49
CA VAL A 39 -20.46 2.41 -3.44
C VAL A 39 -20.71 3.90 -3.69
N ALA A 40 -21.36 4.24 -4.80
CA ALA A 40 -21.66 5.63 -5.11
C ALA A 40 -22.38 6.26 -3.90
N ALA A 41 -21.82 7.36 -3.37
CA ALA A 41 -22.47 8.15 -2.34
C ALA A 41 -23.80 8.65 -2.92
N ARG A 42 -24.91 8.32 -2.25
CA ARG A 42 -26.25 8.85 -2.55
C ARG A 42 -26.43 10.20 -1.87
#